data_AF-A0ABD0PNZ8-F1
#
_entry.id   AF-A0ABD0PNZ8-F1
#
_cell.length_a   1.000
_cell.length_b   1.000
_cell.length_c   1.000
_cell.angle_alpha   90.00
_cell.angle_beta   90.00
_cell.angle_gamma   90.00
#
_symmetry.space_group_name_H-M   'P 1'
#
loop_
_entity.id
_entity.type
_entity.pdbx_description
1 polymer ?
#
loop_
_entity_poly.entity_id
_entity_poly.type
_entity_poly.pdbx_seq_one_letter_code
_entity_poly.pdbx_strand_id
1 'polypeptide(L)' 'SISEERYRYLSSRLRIGRPKWKLLFQEIGRANQLKRVGVFCCGPKGISKALHTLCNSNPHSGTAFEYNKESFS' A
#
# COMPACT_ATOMS: atom_id res chain seq x y z
N SER A 1 -26.41 -10.32 4.05
CA SER A 1 -26.14 -10.70 2.65
C SER A 1 -25.18 -11.89 2.64
N ILE A 2 -25.15 -12.67 1.56
CA ILE A 2 -24.25 -13.83 1.38
C ILE A 2 -22.76 -13.51 1.61
N SER A 3 -22.36 -12.22 1.55
CA SER A 3 -20.99 -11.75 1.79
C SER A 3 -20.58 -11.72 3.27
N GLU A 4 -21.51 -11.49 4.20
CA GLU A 4 -21.18 -11.33 5.63
C GLU A 4 -20.88 -12.65 6.33
N GLU A 5 -21.53 -13.74 5.91
CA GLU A 5 -21.33 -15.04 6.54
C GLU A 5 -20.02 -15.70 6.13
N ARG A 6 -19.63 -15.58 4.86
CA ARG A 6 -18.40 -16.16 4.30
C ARG A 6 -17.12 -15.47 4.81
N TYR A 7 -17.19 -14.19 5.17
CA TYR A 7 -16.04 -13.39 5.58
C TYR A 7 -16.16 -12.84 7.01
N ARG A 8 -17.01 -13.42 7.85
CA ARG A 8 -17.31 -12.94 9.20
C ARG A 8 -16.07 -12.63 10.06
N TYR A 9 -15.00 -13.43 9.92
CA TYR A 9 -13.75 -13.23 10.66
C TYR A 9 -12.83 -12.16 10.07
N LEU A 10 -13.06 -11.75 8.82
CA LEU A 10 -12.27 -10.72 8.11
C LEU A 10 -13.00 -9.39 8.00
N SER A 11 -14.31 -9.36 8.26
CA SER A 11 -15.19 -8.20 8.07
C SER A 11 -14.68 -6.97 8.82
N SER A 12 -14.14 -7.13 10.03
CA SER A 12 -13.55 -6.03 10.82
C SER A 12 -12.34 -5.35 10.16
N ARG A 13 -11.64 -6.06 9.25
CA ARG A 13 -10.47 -5.53 8.52
C ARG A 13 -10.75 -5.24 7.05
N LEU A 14 -11.94 -5.61 6.55
CA LEU A 14 -12.32 -5.38 5.17
C LEU A 14 -12.77 -3.93 5.00
N ARG A 15 -12.22 -3.24 4.00
CA ARG A 15 -12.60 -1.86 3.68
C ARG A 15 -13.17 -1.82 2.28
N ILE A 16 -14.39 -1.30 2.14
CA ILE A 16 -15.05 -1.11 0.85
C ILE A 16 -14.49 0.16 0.20
N GLY A 17 -14.06 0.06 -1.07
CA GLY A 17 -13.56 1.18 -1.87
C GLY A 17 -12.09 1.07 -2.25
N ARG A 18 -11.49 2.19 -2.67
CA ARG A 18 -10.08 2.26 -3.06
C ARG A 18 -9.19 2.50 -1.82
N PRO A 19 -7.95 1.96 -1.79
CA PRO A 19 -7.03 2.22 -0.68
C PRO A 19 -6.64 3.70 -0.60
N LYS A 20 -6.53 4.22 0.63
CA LYS A 20 -6.04 5.58 0.91
C LYS A 20 -4.50 5.58 0.94
N TRP A 21 -3.86 5.39 -0.22
CA TRP A 21 -2.42 5.15 -0.32
C TRP A 21 -1.54 6.17 0.43
N LYS A 22 -1.85 7.47 0.32
CA LYS A 22 -1.10 8.53 1.00
C LYS A 22 -1.07 8.36 2.52
N LEU A 23 -2.21 8.02 3.14
CA LEU A 23 -2.29 7.77 4.58
C LEU A 23 -1.50 6.52 4.97
N LEU A 24 -1.61 5.45 4.18
CA LEU A 24 -0.87 4.21 4.43
C LEU A 24 0.65 4.44 4.37
N PHE A 25 1.14 5.18 3.37
CA PHE A 25 2.57 5.54 3.28
C PHE A 25 3.03 6.40 4.46
N GLN A 26 2.20 7.36 4.91
CA GLN A 26 2.51 8.17 6.10
C GLN A 26 2.58 7.33 7.38
N GLU A 27 1.65 6.40 7.57
CA GLU A 27 1.63 5.49 8.72
C GLU A 27 2.84 4.55 8.70
N ILE A 28 3.14 3.93 7.55
CA ILE A 28 4.31 3.05 7.37
C ILE A 28 5.60 3.85 7.58
N GLY A 29 5.70 5.06 7.05
CA GLY A 29 6.87 5.92 7.22
C GLY A 29 7.10 6.29 8.69
N ARG A 30 6.05 6.69 9.42
CA ARG A 30 6.16 6.97 10.86
C ARG A 30 6.58 5.76 11.68
N ALA A 31 6.12 4.57 11.33
CA ALA A 31 6.48 3.32 12.01
C ALA A 31 7.90 2.82 11.65
N ASN A 32 8.51 3.32 10.57
CA ASN A 32 9.77 2.83 10.02
C ASN A 32 10.74 3.99 9.74
N GLN A 33 10.90 4.91 10.70
CA GLN A 33 11.83 6.03 10.57
C GLN A 33 13.27 5.55 10.34
N LEU A 34 14.00 6.24 9.46
CA LEU A 34 15.40 5.95 9.11
C LEU A 34 15.64 4.55 8.52
N LYS A 35 14.58 3.87 8.07
CA LYS A 35 14.65 2.57 7.39
C LYS A 35 14.32 2.69 5.92
N ARG A 36 14.66 1.64 5.18
CA ARG A 36 14.27 1.43 3.79
C ARG A 36 13.10 0.44 3.75
N VAL A 37 12.05 0.77 3.00
CA VAL A 37 10.83 -0.04 2.86
C VAL A 37 10.61 -0.40 1.39
N GLY A 38 10.66 -1.69 1.06
CA GLY A 38 10.33 -2.19 -0.28
C GLY A 38 8.82 -2.22 -0.52
N VAL A 39 8.37 -1.70 -1.66
CA VAL A 39 6.98 -1.71 -2.10
C VAL A 39 6.90 -2.50 -3.42
N PHE A 40 6.29 -3.68 -3.36
CA PHE A 40 6.17 -4.60 -4.50
C PHE A 40 4.77 -4.52 -5.12
N CYS A 41 4.67 -4.42 -6.45
CA CYS A 41 3.38 -4.32 -7.13
C CYS A 41 3.33 -5.20 -8.39
N CYS A 42 2.43 -6.18 -8.39
CA CYS A 42 2.01 -6.97 -9.55
C CYS A 42 0.52 -6.72 -9.81
N GLY A 43 0.19 -5.73 -10.65
CA GLY A 43 -1.20 -5.32 -10.86
C GLY A 43 -1.38 -4.30 -11.98
N PRO A 44 -2.62 -3.80 -12.18
CA PRO A 44 -2.94 -2.88 -13.27
C PRO A 44 -2.05 -1.63 -13.33
N LYS A 45 -1.85 -1.07 -14.53
CA LYS A 45 -1.00 0.12 -14.74
C LYS A 45 -1.38 1.30 -13.83
N GLY A 46 -2.66 1.48 -13.54
CA GLY A 46 -3.15 2.56 -12.67
C GLY A 46 -2.65 2.46 -11.22
N ILE A 47 -2.70 1.28 -10.61
CA ILE A 47 -2.21 1.07 -9.23
C ILE A 47 -0.68 1.16 -9.19
N SER A 48 -0.01 0.55 -10.18
CA SER A 48 1.45 0.60 -10.33
C SER A 48 1.95 2.04 -10.39
N LYS A 49 1.32 2.90 -11.21
CA LYS A 49 1.67 4.33 -11.31
C LYS A 49 1.45 5.06 -9.97
N ALA A 50 0.34 4.83 -9.29
CA ALA A 50 0.05 5.48 -8.02
C ALA A 50 1.09 5.15 -6.94
N LEU A 51 1.46 3.87 -6.81
CA LEU A 51 2.47 3.41 -5.86
C LEU A 51 3.87 3.93 -6.21
N HIS A 52 4.25 3.88 -7.48
CA HIS A 52 5.52 4.41 -7.95
C HIS A 52 5.66 5.92 -7.67
N THR A 53 4.61 6.71 -7.92
CA THR A 53 4.62 8.15 -7.60
C THR A 53 4.80 8.39 -6.10
N LEU A 54 4.14 7.60 -5.24
CA LEU A 54 4.26 7.78 -3.79
C LEU A 54 5.63 7.38 -3.24
N CYS A 55 6.24 6.29 -3.75
CA CYS A 55 7.58 5.89 -3.31
C CYS A 55 8.62 6.97 -3.64
N ASN A 56 8.49 7.62 -4.81
CA ASN A 56 9.40 8.68 -5.24
C ASN A 56 9.02 10.08 -4.71
N SER A 57 7.91 10.21 -3.99
CA SER A 57 7.58 11.47 -3.32
C SER A 57 8.42 11.60 -2.05
N ASN A 58 9.03 12.77 -1.82
CA ASN A 58 9.94 12.95 -0.68
C ASN A 58 9.16 13.03 0.65
N PRO A 59 9.17 11.99 1.50
CA PRO A 59 8.45 12.04 2.76
C PRO A 59 9.36 12.67 3.81
N HIS A 60 8.83 13.64 4.57
CA HIS A 60 9.55 14.31 5.66
C HIS A 60 9.89 13.37 6.85
N SER A 61 9.65 12.05 6.73
CA SER A 61 9.80 11.06 7.81
C SER A 61 11.17 10.37 7.86
N GLY A 62 12.09 10.68 6.93
CA GLY A 62 13.40 10.02 6.85
C GLY A 62 13.36 8.54 6.46
N THR A 63 12.20 8.02 6.04
CA THR A 63 12.02 6.66 5.52
C THR A 63 12.16 6.69 4.01
N ALA A 64 13.00 5.83 3.45
CA ALA A 64 13.10 5.65 2.00
C ALA A 64 12.16 4.54 1.53
N PHE A 65 11.32 4.83 0.54
CA PHE A 65 10.46 3.83 -0.09
C PHE A 65 11.01 3.43 -1.45
N GLU A 66 11.14 2.12 -1.68
CA GLU A 66 11.70 1.56 -2.91
C GLU A 66 10.62 0.80 -3.67
N TYR A 67 10.22 1.34 -4.82
CA TYR A 67 9.22 0.72 -5.66
C TYR A 67 9.82 -0.39 -6.54
N ASN A 68 9.25 -1.58 -6.45
CA ASN A 68 9.60 -2.75 -7.26
C ASN A 68 8.37 -3.17 -8.08
N LYS A 69 8.48 -3.06 -9.41
CA LYS A 69 7.46 -3.60 -10.31
C LYS A 69 7.69 -5.10 -10.46
N GLU A 70 6.68 -5.87 -10.12
CA GLU A 70 6.71 -7.32 -10.26
C GLU A 70 5.76 -7.76 -11.39
N SER A 71 6.11 -8.87 -12.04
CA SER A 71 5.30 -9.52 -13.06
C SER A 71 5.38 -11.03 -12.85
N PHE A 72 4.38 -11.59 -12.17
CA PHE A 72 4.27 -13.03 -11.95
C PHE A 72 3.31 -13.63 -12.98
N SER A 73 3.76 -14.69 -13.65
CA SER A 73 3.01 -15.50 -14.61
C SER A 73 2.44 -16.75 -13.97
#